data_AF-A0A8S3F4G3-F1
#
_entry.id   AF-A0A8S3F4G3-F1
#
_cell.length_a   1.000
_cell.length_b   1.000
_cell.length_c   1.000
_cell.angle_alpha   90.00
_cell.angle_beta   90.00
_cell.angle_gamma   90.00
#
_symmetry.space_group_name_H-M   'P 1'
#
loop_
_entity.id
_entity.type
_entity.pdbx_description
1 polymer ?
#
loop_
_entity_poly.entity_id
_entity_poly.type
_entity_poly.pdbx_seq_one_letter_code
_entity_poly.pdbx_strand_id
1 'polypeptide(L)'
;DESIDDSVSLSNNTTDQITVKFIIKEARDLPPSEAEYAMCRYRFINQKEDQTILSIKQAANKQEDDDEKKPRIFLFNHEKEFILTITDSFISTCFESAISIEVWYRYNSIPLSINTAANNERSRRDAEIRALSNRWKEVKRHIQYAVEIHELDASGRWEPVEVDSQQSQIVSGGVYRLRQGQSKRLVARLRVLPQSGAMPLVLHAIRSVEIGSISTRKINAPRQLDSYQDEELQCLRHEWLDLIEKRKIYLESEVKMLSEQT
;
A
#
# COMPACT_ATOMS: atom_id res chain seq x y z
N ASP A 1 83.92 -22.60 29.33
CA ASP A 1 82.86 -21.82 29.99
C ASP A 1 82.59 -20.62 29.11
N GLU A 2 81.71 -20.78 28.12
CA GLU A 2 80.25 -20.60 28.27
C GLU A 2 79.97 -19.16 28.72
N SER A 3 79.23 -18.32 27.99
CA SER A 3 78.03 -18.60 27.20
C SER A 3 77.76 -17.45 26.22
N ILE A 4 77.35 -17.85 25.03
CA ILE A 4 76.53 -17.08 24.08
C ILE A 4 75.26 -16.63 24.80
N ASP A 5 74.87 -15.36 24.67
CA ASP A 5 73.52 -14.92 25.02
C ASP A 5 72.84 -14.34 23.78
N ASP A 6 72.21 -15.25 23.05
CA ASP A 6 71.18 -15.01 22.06
C ASP A 6 69.95 -14.44 22.77
N SER A 7 69.68 -13.14 22.62
CA SER A 7 68.31 -12.62 22.78
C SER A 7 67.72 -12.33 21.40
N VAL A 8 67.23 -13.43 20.83
CA VAL A 8 66.32 -13.53 19.71
C VAL A 8 65.29 -12.40 19.76
N SER A 9 65.29 -11.58 18.71
CA SER A 9 64.17 -10.70 18.36
C SER A 9 62.91 -11.57 18.25
N LEU A 10 62.03 -11.48 19.25
CA LEU A 10 60.66 -11.96 19.16
C LEU A 10 59.93 -11.13 18.11
N SER A 11 60.11 -11.49 16.84
CA SER A 11 59.17 -11.16 15.78
C SER A 11 57.88 -11.91 16.11
N ASN A 12 57.04 -11.29 16.94
CA ASN A 12 55.62 -11.61 17.04
C ASN A 12 54.99 -11.29 15.68
N ASN A 13 55.21 -12.16 14.69
CA ASN A 13 54.36 -12.24 13.52
C ASN A 13 53.09 -12.97 13.96
N THR A 14 52.28 -12.31 14.80
CA THR A 14 50.86 -12.59 14.82
C THR A 14 50.39 -12.21 13.42
N THR A 15 50.09 -13.22 12.61
CA THR A 15 49.42 -12.99 11.33
C THR A 15 48.08 -12.34 11.67
N ASP A 16 48.00 -11.02 11.57
CA ASP A 16 46.79 -10.24 11.80
C ASP A 16 45.80 -10.54 10.66
N GLN A 17 45.26 -11.75 10.64
CA GLN A 17 44.28 -12.21 9.66
C GLN A 17 42.93 -12.34 10.34
N ILE A 18 41.91 -11.78 9.71
CA ILE A 18 40.51 -11.88 10.11
C ILE A 18 39.74 -12.68 9.07
N THR A 19 38.93 -13.62 9.54
CA THR A 19 37.97 -14.34 8.70
C THR A 19 36.63 -13.61 8.77
N VAL A 20 36.17 -13.09 7.64
CA VAL A 20 34.88 -12.42 7.51
C VAL A 20 33.91 -13.33 6.76
N LYS A 21 32.78 -13.63 7.39
CA LYS A 21 31.71 -14.43 6.82
C LYS A 21 30.61 -13.53 6.26
N PHE A 22 30.36 -13.62 4.96
CA PHE A 22 29.34 -12.84 4.26
C PHE A 22 28.17 -13.74 3.85
N ILE A 23 26.96 -13.37 4.27
CA ILE A 23 25.75 -14.18 4.07
C ILE A 23 24.66 -13.33 3.43
N ILE A 24 24.13 -13.78 2.28
CA ILE A 24 22.93 -13.20 1.64
C ILE A 24 21.79 -14.20 1.80
N LYS A 25 20.82 -13.87 2.67
CA LYS A 25 19.71 -14.78 3.00
C LYS A 25 18.59 -14.73 1.96
N GLU A 26 17.99 -13.56 1.79
CA GLU A 26 16.79 -13.37 0.97
C GLU A 26 16.66 -11.91 0.51
N ALA A 27 15.89 -11.70 -0.55
CA ALA A 27 15.37 -10.39 -0.95
C ALA A 27 13.84 -10.39 -0.79
N ARG A 28 13.32 -9.36 -0.14
CA ARG A 28 11.88 -9.15 0.13
C ARG A 28 11.40 -7.87 -0.53
N ASP A 29 10.08 -7.72 -0.60
CA ASP A 29 9.40 -6.51 -1.07
C ASP A 29 9.81 -6.08 -2.48
N LEU A 30 10.15 -7.06 -3.33
CA LEU A 30 10.39 -6.80 -4.74
C LEU A 30 9.03 -6.57 -5.42
N PRO A 31 8.94 -5.59 -6.35
CA PRO A 31 7.76 -5.32 -7.15
C PRO A 31 7.14 -6.58 -7.75
N PRO A 32 5.79 -6.62 -7.93
CA PRO A 32 5.11 -7.76 -8.52
C PRO A 32 5.72 -8.06 -9.90
N SER A 33 6.29 -9.25 -10.00
CA SER A 33 7.12 -9.68 -11.11
C SER A 33 6.85 -11.16 -11.34
N GLU A 34 6.75 -11.57 -12.60
CA GLU A 34 6.68 -12.98 -13.01
C GLU A 34 8.05 -13.67 -12.98
N ALA A 35 9.09 -13.02 -12.46
CA ALA A 35 10.42 -13.58 -12.40
C ALA A 35 10.41 -14.88 -11.59
N GLU A 36 10.87 -15.95 -12.24
CA GLU A 36 11.13 -17.24 -11.59
C GLU A 36 12.39 -17.18 -10.73
N TYR A 37 13.29 -16.21 -10.98
CA TYR A 37 14.54 -16.03 -10.24
C TYR A 37 14.91 -14.55 -10.08
N ALA A 38 15.61 -14.28 -8.98
CA ALA A 38 16.38 -13.06 -8.79
C ALA A 38 17.87 -13.40 -8.82
N MET A 39 18.68 -12.46 -9.27
CA MET A 39 20.13 -12.51 -9.30
C MET A 39 20.65 -11.44 -8.35
N CYS A 40 21.61 -11.78 -7.51
CA CYS A 40 22.29 -10.83 -6.64
C CYS A 40 23.76 -10.74 -7.05
N ARG A 41 24.25 -9.53 -7.27
CA ARG A 41 25.65 -9.25 -7.63
C ARG A 41 26.26 -8.40 -6.53
N TYR A 42 27.39 -8.83 -5.99
CA TYR A 42 28.13 -8.07 -4.99
C TYR A 42 29.63 -8.08 -5.27
N ARG A 43 30.31 -7.02 -4.83
CA ARG A 43 31.77 -6.92 -4.86
C ARG A 43 32.27 -6.75 -3.43
N PHE A 44 32.98 -7.76 -2.93
CA PHE A 44 33.55 -7.72 -1.60
C PHE A 44 34.90 -6.97 -1.60
N ILE A 45 35.32 -6.45 -0.45
CA ILE A 45 36.51 -5.60 -0.31
C ILE A 45 37.75 -6.30 -0.90
N ASN A 46 38.54 -5.57 -1.69
CA ASN A 46 39.76 -6.05 -2.36
C ASN A 46 39.59 -7.23 -3.34
N GLN A 47 38.36 -7.57 -3.74
CA GLN A 47 38.12 -8.50 -4.84
C GLN A 47 38.14 -7.78 -6.20
N LYS A 48 38.83 -8.37 -7.18
CA LYS A 48 38.88 -7.85 -8.56
C LYS A 48 37.63 -8.20 -9.38
N GLU A 49 36.90 -9.23 -8.98
CA GLU A 49 35.76 -9.76 -9.75
C GLU A 49 34.47 -9.73 -8.93
N ASP A 50 33.36 -9.42 -9.62
CA ASP A 50 32.02 -9.42 -9.05
C ASP A 50 31.53 -10.86 -8.86
N GLN A 51 30.95 -11.12 -7.69
CA GLN A 51 30.32 -12.40 -7.40
C GLN A 51 28.84 -12.30 -7.74
N THR A 52 28.37 -13.24 -8.56
CA THR A 52 26.97 -13.31 -8.98
C THR A 52 26.35 -14.58 -8.43
N ILE A 53 25.22 -14.44 -7.73
CA ILE A 53 24.48 -15.54 -7.13
C ILE A 53 23.03 -15.51 -7.63
N LEU A 54 22.44 -16.68 -7.82
CA LEU A 54 21.05 -16.84 -8.25
C LEU A 54 20.18 -17.28 -7.07
N SER A 55 18.93 -16.83 -7.04
CA SER A 55 17.97 -17.27 -6.04
C SER A 55 17.63 -18.75 -6.20
N ILE A 56 17.42 -19.43 -5.09
CA ILE A 56 16.98 -20.81 -5.01
C ILE A 56 15.51 -20.87 -5.45
N LYS A 57 15.17 -21.80 -6.35
CA LYS A 57 13.77 -22.08 -6.67
C LYS A 57 13.07 -22.58 -5.41
N GLN A 58 12.04 -21.86 -4.96
CA GLN A 58 11.10 -22.45 -4.03
C GLN A 58 10.33 -23.54 -4.79
N ALA A 59 10.42 -24.79 -4.34
CA ALA A 59 9.56 -25.84 -4.86
C ALA A 59 8.12 -25.38 -4.64
N ALA A 60 7.35 -25.28 -5.72
CA ALA A 60 5.97 -24.84 -5.66
C ALA A 60 5.19 -25.78 -4.73
N ASN A 61 4.93 -25.36 -3.50
CA ASN A 61 3.88 -25.96 -2.71
C ASN A 61 2.59 -25.61 -3.44
N LYS A 62 2.03 -26.61 -4.12
CA LYS A 62 0.70 -26.58 -4.71
C LYS A 62 -0.32 -26.43 -3.57
N GLN A 63 -0.50 -25.22 -3.06
CA GLN A 63 -1.69 -24.83 -2.33
C GLN A 63 -2.19 -23.51 -2.90
N GLU A 64 -3.19 -23.70 -3.74
CA GLU A 64 -4.34 -22.88 -4.10
C GLU A 64 -4.44 -21.44 -3.55
N ASP A 65 -4.84 -20.58 -4.49
CA ASP A 65 -5.62 -19.35 -4.37
C ASP A 65 -5.05 -18.11 -3.64
N ASP A 66 -5.21 -16.98 -4.35
CA ASP A 66 -4.95 -15.57 -3.97
C ASP A 66 -3.53 -15.01 -4.24
N ASP A 67 -2.94 -15.40 -5.38
CA ASP A 67 -1.54 -15.12 -5.76
C ASP A 67 -1.24 -13.66 -6.22
N GLU A 68 -2.21 -12.74 -6.17
CA GLU A 68 -1.99 -11.34 -6.57
C GLU A 68 -1.49 -10.42 -5.42
N LYS A 69 -1.51 -10.89 -4.16
CA LYS A 69 -1.33 -10.00 -2.99
C LYS A 69 -0.09 -10.26 -2.12
N LYS A 70 0.62 -11.38 -2.25
CA LYS A 70 1.78 -11.66 -1.39
C LYS A 70 3.08 -11.07 -1.99
N PRO A 71 3.91 -10.36 -1.20
CA PRO A 71 5.22 -9.94 -1.66
C PRO A 71 6.06 -11.19 -1.97
N ARG A 72 6.57 -11.31 -3.20
CA ARG A 72 7.43 -12.44 -3.60
C ARG A 72 8.77 -12.30 -2.88
N ILE A 73 9.14 -13.34 -2.14
CA ILE A 73 10.41 -13.44 -1.42
C ILE A 73 11.35 -14.34 -2.23
N PHE A 74 12.53 -13.83 -2.59
CA PHE A 74 13.55 -14.63 -3.26
C PHE A 74 14.61 -15.06 -2.24
N LEU A 75 14.77 -16.35 -2.01
CA LEU A 75 15.81 -16.88 -1.12
C LEU A 75 17.10 -17.09 -1.91
N PHE A 76 18.23 -16.66 -1.36
CA PHE A 76 19.56 -16.90 -1.92
C PHE A 76 20.35 -17.92 -1.10
N ASN A 77 20.21 -17.87 0.24
CA ASN A 77 20.96 -18.68 1.20
C ASN A 77 22.45 -18.85 0.81
N HIS A 78 23.08 -17.75 0.41
CA HIS A 78 24.46 -17.73 -0.04
C HIS A 78 25.37 -17.40 1.13
N GLU A 79 26.45 -18.15 1.25
CA GLU A 79 27.45 -18.01 2.31
C GLU A 79 28.85 -18.06 1.68
N LYS A 80 29.69 -17.07 1.99
CA LYS A 80 31.08 -17.03 1.54
C LYS A 80 31.98 -16.48 2.64
N GLU A 81 33.11 -17.16 2.85
CA GLU A 81 34.13 -16.75 3.82
C GLU A 81 35.30 -16.08 3.09
N PHE A 82 35.78 -14.98 3.65
CA PHE A 82 36.91 -14.20 3.16
C PHE A 82 37.96 -14.10 4.26
N ILE A 83 39.18 -14.52 3.95
CA ILE A 83 40.33 -14.34 4.84
C ILE A 83 41.02 -13.06 4.42
N LEU A 84 41.10 -12.09 5.32
CA LEU A 84 41.64 -10.75 5.06
C LEU A 84 42.79 -10.49 6.02
N THR A 85 43.87 -9.90 5.52
CA THR A 85 44.92 -9.38 6.39
C THR A 85 44.54 -7.99 6.88
N ILE A 86 44.54 -7.78 8.18
CA ILE A 86 44.31 -6.49 8.83
C ILE A 86 45.54 -5.62 8.56
N THR A 87 45.41 -4.70 7.62
CA THR A 87 46.38 -3.63 7.38
C THR A 87 45.75 -2.29 7.72
N ASP A 88 46.55 -1.27 8.05
CA ASP A 88 46.02 0.09 8.25
C ASP A 88 45.25 0.59 7.02
N SER A 89 45.66 0.18 5.82
CA SER A 89 44.94 0.45 4.57
C SER A 89 43.58 -0.25 4.48
N PHE A 90 43.47 -1.48 4.99
CA PHE A 90 42.19 -2.20 5.06
C PHE A 90 41.24 -1.52 6.05
N ILE A 91 41.73 -1.12 7.22
CA ILE A 91 40.95 -0.42 8.23
C ILE A 91 40.42 0.91 7.65
N SER A 92 41.29 1.71 7.01
CA SER A 92 40.87 2.96 6.35
C SER A 92 39.80 2.72 5.28
N THR A 93 39.95 1.66 4.47
CA THR A 93 38.96 1.28 3.46
C THR A 93 37.61 0.90 4.08
N CYS A 94 37.60 0.22 5.22
CA CYS A 94 36.36 -0.13 5.93
C CYS A 94 35.63 1.11 6.48
N PHE A 95 36.37 2.18 6.83
CA PHE A 95 35.77 3.43 7.29
C PHE A 95 35.23 4.29 6.15
N GLU A 96 35.87 4.27 4.99
CA GLU A 96 35.51 5.14 3.86
C GLU A 96 34.61 4.46 2.81
N SER A 97 34.65 3.14 2.73
CA SER A 97 33.98 2.37 1.67
C SER A 97 32.71 1.66 2.15
N ALA A 98 31.89 1.27 1.19
CA ALA A 98 30.69 0.47 1.42
C ALA A 98 30.63 -0.67 0.40
N ILE A 99 30.01 -1.78 0.79
CA ILE A 99 29.80 -2.92 -0.10
C ILE A 99 28.56 -2.64 -0.95
N SER A 100 28.72 -2.58 -2.27
CA SER A 100 27.59 -2.50 -3.21
C SER A 100 26.99 -3.89 -3.42
N ILE A 101 25.70 -4.02 -3.15
CA ILE A 101 24.91 -5.22 -3.42
C ILE A 101 23.79 -4.82 -4.38
N GLU A 102 23.76 -5.44 -5.55
CA GLU A 102 22.77 -5.19 -6.58
C GLU A 102 21.87 -6.40 -6.75
N VAL A 103 20.55 -6.20 -6.72
CA VAL A 103 19.57 -7.26 -6.94
C VAL A 103 18.85 -7.01 -8.27
N TRP A 104 18.98 -7.96 -9.17
CA TRP A 104 18.41 -7.98 -10.51
C TRP A 104 17.31 -9.03 -10.59
N TYR A 105 16.17 -8.69 -11.17
CA TYR A 105 15.08 -9.63 -11.40
C TYR A 105 14.27 -9.17 -12.61
N ARG A 106 13.55 -10.11 -13.24
CA ARG A 106 12.75 -9.79 -14.43
C ARG A 106 11.46 -9.07 -14.02
N TYR A 107 11.46 -7.76 -14.05
CA TYR A 107 10.24 -6.98 -13.89
C TYR A 107 9.40 -7.03 -15.17
N ASN A 108 8.07 -7.22 -15.06
CA ASN A 108 7.14 -7.22 -16.20
C ASN A 108 6.86 -5.80 -16.72
N SER A 109 7.90 -5.00 -16.96
CA SER A 109 7.77 -3.98 -17.99
C SER A 109 7.91 -4.69 -19.33
N ILE A 110 6.89 -4.59 -20.17
CA ILE A 110 7.02 -4.85 -21.60
C ILE A 110 8.32 -4.16 -22.07
N PRO A 111 9.23 -4.86 -22.79
CA PRO A 111 10.45 -4.24 -23.28
C PRO A 111 10.07 -3.04 -24.15
N LEU A 112 10.59 -1.87 -23.80
CA LEU A 112 10.35 -0.63 -24.53
C LEU A 112 11.01 -0.59 -25.93
N SER A 113 11.37 -1.75 -26.50
CA SER A 113 12.08 -1.86 -27.76
C SER A 113 11.82 -3.19 -28.47
N ILE A 114 10.78 -3.26 -29.32
CA ILE A 114 10.87 -3.97 -30.60
C ILE A 114 10.15 -3.11 -31.65
N ASN A 115 10.93 -2.63 -32.62
CA ASN A 115 10.50 -1.95 -33.83
C ASN A 115 9.31 -2.66 -34.52
N THR A 116 8.15 -2.01 -34.58
CA THR A 116 7.21 -2.18 -35.70
C THR A 116 6.57 -0.83 -36.02
N ALA A 117 7.06 -0.16 -37.07
CA ALA A 117 6.75 1.23 -37.43
C ALA A 117 5.28 1.55 -37.81
N ALA A 118 4.31 0.71 -37.47
CA ALA A 118 2.91 0.86 -37.91
C ALA A 118 1.85 0.86 -36.80
N ASN A 119 2.20 0.66 -35.52
CA ASN A 119 1.20 0.63 -34.43
C ASN A 119 1.66 1.26 -33.09
N ASN A 120 2.71 2.09 -33.16
CA ASN A 120 3.55 2.40 -32.00
C ASN A 120 2.99 3.44 -31.02
N GLU A 121 2.18 4.38 -31.48
CA GLU A 121 1.81 5.53 -30.65
C GLU A 121 0.76 5.21 -29.57
N ARG A 122 -0.24 4.39 -29.89
CA ARG A 122 -1.21 3.90 -28.90
C ARG A 122 -0.56 2.88 -27.99
N SER A 123 0.18 1.92 -28.56
CA SER A 123 0.91 0.89 -27.82
C SER A 123 1.93 1.48 -26.83
N ARG A 124 2.63 2.55 -27.21
CA ARG A 124 3.57 3.26 -26.32
C ARG A 124 2.84 4.01 -25.21
N ARG A 125 1.75 4.73 -25.52
CA ARG A 125 0.91 5.39 -24.49
C ARG A 125 0.31 4.37 -23.51
N ASP A 126 -0.15 3.23 -24.00
CA ASP A 126 -0.69 2.16 -23.17
C ASP A 126 0.40 1.52 -22.29
N ALA A 127 1.63 1.38 -22.80
CA ALA A 127 2.78 0.93 -22.01
C ALA A 127 3.16 1.95 -20.93
N GLU A 128 3.16 3.25 -21.25
CA GLU A 128 3.39 4.34 -20.28
C GLU A 128 2.31 4.35 -19.19
N ILE A 129 1.03 4.22 -19.55
CA ILE A 129 -0.09 4.15 -18.60
C ILE A 129 0.06 2.93 -17.68
N ARG A 130 0.41 1.76 -18.23
CA ARG A 130 0.65 0.55 -17.43
C ARG A 130 1.84 0.71 -16.49
N ALA A 131 2.95 1.29 -16.95
CA ALA A 131 4.12 1.55 -16.13
C ALA A 131 3.81 2.52 -14.98
N LEU A 132 3.09 3.62 -15.26
CA LEU A 132 2.64 4.57 -14.25
C LEU A 132 1.69 3.91 -13.25
N SER A 133 0.76 3.09 -13.73
CA SER A 133 -0.17 2.33 -12.88
C SER A 133 0.57 1.38 -11.94
N ASN A 134 1.59 0.67 -12.42
CA ASN A 134 2.41 -0.20 -11.59
C ASN A 134 3.22 0.58 -10.55
N ARG A 135 3.83 1.70 -10.94
CA ARG A 135 4.54 2.58 -9.99
C ARG A 135 3.60 3.18 -8.95
N TRP A 136 2.37 3.53 -9.34
CA TRP A 136 1.35 4.02 -8.42
C TRP A 136 0.85 2.93 -7.46
N LYS A 137 0.70 1.70 -7.94
CA LYS A 137 0.39 0.55 -7.07
C LYS A 137 1.49 0.32 -6.04
N GLU A 138 2.76 0.44 -6.45
CA GLU A 138 3.90 0.36 -5.53
C GLU A 138 3.83 1.46 -4.47
N VAL A 139 3.64 2.71 -4.85
CA VAL A 139 3.46 3.84 -3.90
C VAL A 139 2.31 3.58 -2.92
N LYS A 140 1.16 3.10 -3.40
CA LYS A 140 0.02 2.78 -2.52
C LYS A 140 0.35 1.68 -1.50
N ARG A 141 1.17 0.69 -1.84
CA ARG A 141 1.58 -0.36 -0.90
C ARG A 141 2.47 0.19 0.22
N HIS A 142 3.27 1.21 -0.07
CA HIS A 142 4.17 1.82 0.90
C HIS A 142 3.47 2.82 1.84
N ILE A 143 2.23 3.22 1.54
CA ILE A 143 1.51 4.23 2.30
C ILE A 143 0.35 3.58 3.04
N GLN A 144 0.43 3.59 4.36
CA GLN A 144 -0.70 3.29 5.23
C GLN A 144 -1.40 4.60 5.59
N TYR A 145 -2.70 4.67 5.38
CA TYR A 145 -3.54 5.76 5.87
C TYR A 145 -4.62 5.19 6.80
N ALA A 146 -4.99 5.97 7.80
CA ALA A 146 -6.08 5.65 8.72
C ALA A 146 -6.88 6.92 9.00
N VAL A 147 -8.21 6.80 9.00
CA VAL A 147 -9.14 7.88 9.33
C VAL A 147 -10.02 7.40 10.47
N GLU A 148 -10.15 8.22 11.50
CA GLU A 148 -10.99 7.96 12.67
C GLU A 148 -11.79 9.22 13.00
N ILE A 149 -13.01 9.02 13.50
CA ILE A 149 -13.78 10.10 14.12
C ILE A 149 -13.81 9.80 15.61
N HIS A 150 -13.45 10.79 16.42
CA HIS A 150 -13.54 10.71 17.87
C HIS A 150 -14.68 11.60 18.38
N GLU A 151 -15.42 11.11 19.35
CA GLU A 151 -16.48 11.82 20.06
C GLU A 151 -16.03 12.15 21.48
N LEU A 152 -16.39 13.34 21.95
CA LEU A 152 -16.16 13.72 23.34
C LEU A 152 -17.17 13.01 24.24
N ASP A 153 -16.73 12.09 25.09
CA ASP A 153 -17.58 11.38 26.04
C ASP A 153 -18.05 12.30 27.20
N ALA A 154 -19.05 11.87 27.99
CA ALA A 154 -19.51 12.54 29.21
C ALA A 154 -18.39 12.73 30.25
N SER A 155 -17.35 11.89 30.21
CA SER A 155 -16.13 12.04 31.02
C SER A 155 -15.15 13.11 30.50
N GLY A 156 -15.44 13.74 29.37
CA GLY A 156 -14.58 14.76 28.74
C GLY A 156 -13.39 14.19 27.96
N ARG A 157 -13.40 12.89 27.64
CA ARG A 157 -12.34 12.22 26.86
C ARG A 157 -12.77 11.96 25.43
N TRP A 158 -11.83 12.00 24.50
CA TRP A 158 -12.07 11.68 23.09
C TRP A 158 -12.02 10.17 22.88
N GLU A 159 -13.13 9.57 22.46
CA GLU A 159 -13.24 8.14 22.17
C GLU A 159 -13.55 7.87 20.69
N PRO A 160 -12.96 6.84 20.07
CA PRO A 160 -13.20 6.50 18.68
C PRO A 160 -14.63 5.99 18.45
N VAL A 161 -15.24 6.46 17.37
CA VAL A 161 -16.59 6.08 16.96
C VAL A 161 -16.59 4.74 16.25
N GLU A 162 -17.62 3.93 16.50
CA GLU A 162 -17.87 2.68 15.79
C GLU A 162 -18.09 2.90 14.28
N VAL A 163 -17.37 2.12 13.48
CA VAL A 163 -17.53 2.06 12.03
C VAL A 163 -18.48 0.92 11.68
N ASP A 164 -19.43 1.18 10.79
CA ASP A 164 -20.35 0.14 10.30
C ASP A 164 -19.61 -0.89 9.46
N SER A 165 -19.41 -2.08 10.01
CA SER A 165 -18.67 -3.19 9.38
C SER A 165 -19.40 -3.80 8.17
N GLN A 166 -20.70 -3.50 7.98
CA GLN A 166 -21.51 -4.05 6.90
C GLN A 166 -21.19 -3.44 5.52
N GLN A 167 -20.39 -2.37 5.47
CA GLN A 167 -20.06 -1.65 4.24
C GLN A 167 -18.56 -1.71 3.94
N SER A 168 -17.97 -2.90 4.04
CA SER A 168 -16.54 -3.15 3.80
C SER A 168 -16.05 -2.86 2.37
N GLN A 169 -16.98 -2.56 1.44
CA GLN A 169 -16.69 -2.21 0.04
C GLN A 169 -16.40 -0.72 -0.17
N ILE A 170 -16.48 0.11 0.87
CA ILE A 170 -16.23 1.55 0.75
C ILE A 170 -14.72 1.79 0.83
N VAL A 171 -14.18 2.40 -0.23
CA VAL A 171 -12.75 2.78 -0.34
C VAL A 171 -12.44 4.03 0.53
N SER A 172 -13.46 4.79 0.88
CA SER A 172 -13.46 5.83 1.93
C SER A 172 -13.47 5.20 3.32
N GLY A 173 -12.98 5.87 4.37
CA GLY A 173 -12.76 5.33 5.73
C GLY A 173 -13.94 4.68 6.50
N GLY A 174 -15.04 4.35 5.82
CA GLY A 174 -16.23 3.70 6.34
C GLY A 174 -17.34 4.68 6.67
N VAL A 175 -18.48 4.14 7.10
CA VAL A 175 -19.60 4.92 7.64
C VAL A 175 -19.54 4.88 9.16
N TYR A 176 -19.36 6.05 9.77
CA TYR A 176 -19.25 6.20 11.22
C TYR A 176 -20.63 6.43 11.84
N ARG A 177 -20.93 5.74 12.94
CA ARG A 177 -22.20 5.92 13.67
C ARG A 177 -22.06 7.01 14.72
N LEU A 178 -22.38 8.22 14.31
CA LEU A 178 -22.30 9.41 15.15
C LEU A 178 -23.47 9.50 16.13
N ARG A 179 -23.20 9.79 17.41
CA ARG A 179 -24.23 10.11 18.40
C ARG A 179 -24.63 11.58 18.30
N GLN A 180 -25.92 11.88 18.47
CA GLN A 180 -26.42 13.25 18.52
C GLN A 180 -25.83 13.99 19.74
N GLY A 181 -25.40 15.24 19.57
CA GLY A 181 -24.89 16.07 20.67
C GLY A 181 -23.42 16.48 20.51
N GLN A 182 -22.57 16.03 21.45
CA GLN A 182 -21.21 16.51 21.75
C GLN A 182 -20.27 16.69 20.55
N SER A 183 -19.22 17.50 20.78
CA SER A 183 -18.15 17.83 19.81
C SER A 183 -17.48 16.58 19.24
N LYS A 184 -17.09 16.67 17.96
CA LYS A 184 -16.48 15.56 17.20
C LYS A 184 -15.19 16.01 16.55
N ARG A 185 -14.20 15.11 16.51
CA ARG A 185 -12.89 15.37 15.95
C ARG A 185 -12.57 14.34 14.87
N LEU A 186 -12.19 14.82 13.70
CA LEU A 186 -11.67 13.98 12.62
C LEU A 186 -10.15 13.83 12.77
N VAL A 187 -9.67 12.59 12.79
CA VAL A 187 -8.25 12.25 12.93
C VAL A 187 -7.82 11.45 11.70
N ALA A 188 -7.03 12.09 10.84
CA ALA A 188 -6.40 11.44 9.69
C ALA A 188 -4.91 11.22 9.97
N ARG A 189 -4.44 9.99 9.78
CA ARG A 189 -3.05 9.57 9.98
C ARG A 189 -2.50 8.99 8.70
N LEU A 190 -1.26 9.34 8.38
CA LEU A 190 -0.53 8.84 7.22
C LEU A 190 0.84 8.35 7.67
N ARG A 191 1.22 7.14 7.27
CA ARG A 191 2.49 6.53 7.65
C ARG A 191 3.12 5.83 6.44
N VAL A 192 4.43 6.01 6.27
CA VAL A 192 5.22 5.22 5.33
C VAL A 192 5.59 3.90 6.00
N LEU A 193 5.33 2.78 5.32
CA LEU A 193 5.70 1.46 5.79
C LEU A 193 7.21 1.23 5.58
N PRO A 194 7.98 0.90 6.63
CA PRO A 194 9.43 0.76 6.55
C PRO A 194 9.92 -0.49 5.79
N GLN A 195 9.03 -1.42 5.44
CA GLN A 195 9.35 -2.72 4.81
C GLN A 195 8.55 -2.91 3.52
N SER A 196 8.64 -2.00 2.55
CA SER A 196 7.78 -2.12 1.35
C SER A 196 8.50 -1.99 0.01
N GLY A 197 9.83 -1.83 -0.01
CA GLY A 197 10.60 -1.86 -1.26
C GLY A 197 11.75 -0.85 -1.30
N ALA A 198 12.28 -0.65 -2.51
CA ALA A 198 13.44 0.19 -2.78
C ALA A 198 13.10 1.68 -3.01
N MET A 199 11.83 2.08 -2.93
CA MET A 199 11.40 3.46 -3.22
C MET A 199 11.40 4.31 -1.93
N PRO A 200 12.36 5.24 -1.76
CA PRO A 200 12.31 6.17 -0.64
C PRO A 200 11.14 7.13 -0.83
N LEU A 201 10.12 7.02 0.01
CA LEU A 201 8.95 7.89 0.00
C LEU A 201 8.96 8.83 1.19
N VAL A 202 8.80 10.12 0.92
CA VAL A 202 8.66 11.17 1.94
C VAL A 202 7.28 11.79 1.77
N LEU A 203 6.49 11.74 2.84
CA LEU A 203 5.17 12.36 2.87
C LEU A 203 5.33 13.85 3.19
N HIS A 204 4.68 14.71 2.41
CA HIS A 204 4.74 16.16 2.61
C HIS A 204 3.59 16.65 3.50
N ALA A 205 2.35 16.60 3.01
CA ALA A 205 1.18 17.08 3.74
C ALA A 205 -0.10 16.42 3.23
N ILE A 206 -1.12 16.35 4.10
CA ILE A 206 -2.49 16.00 3.71
C ILE A 206 -3.16 17.27 3.19
N ARG A 207 -3.61 17.25 1.92
CA ARG A 207 -4.16 18.45 1.26
C ARG A 207 -5.62 18.72 1.63
N SER A 208 -6.44 17.68 1.67
CA SER A 208 -7.84 17.77 2.05
C SER A 208 -8.28 16.47 2.70
N VAL A 209 -9.24 16.59 3.63
CA VAL A 209 -10.02 15.48 4.16
C VAL A 209 -11.47 15.91 4.12
N GLU A 210 -12.29 15.16 3.40
CA GLU A 210 -13.68 15.52 3.13
C GLU A 210 -14.60 14.47 3.76
N ILE A 211 -15.69 14.96 4.35
CA ILE A 211 -16.76 14.11 4.87
C ILE A 211 -17.84 14.06 3.79
N GLY A 212 -18.30 12.86 3.46
CA GLY A 212 -19.36 12.64 2.50
C GLY A 212 -20.73 13.06 3.05
N SER A 213 -21.77 12.29 2.69
CA SER A 213 -23.13 12.56 3.16
C SER A 213 -23.31 12.25 4.64
N ILE A 214 -24.01 13.14 5.35
CA ILE A 214 -24.50 12.91 6.71
C ILE A 214 -25.96 12.47 6.61
N SER A 215 -26.24 11.26 7.05
CA SER A 215 -27.60 10.71 7.07
C SER A 215 -28.06 10.50 8.51
N THR A 216 -29.22 11.06 8.86
CA THR A 216 -29.83 10.84 10.16
C THR A 216 -30.51 9.48 10.20
N ARG A 217 -30.16 8.62 11.17
CA ARG A 217 -30.88 7.37 11.43
C ARG A 217 -31.83 7.57 12.61
N LYS A 218 -33.13 7.31 12.42
CA LYS A 218 -34.08 7.17 13.54
C LYS A 218 -33.70 5.89 14.31
N ILE A 219 -33.31 6.02 15.58
CA ILE A 219 -32.84 4.90 16.44
C ILE A 219 -33.90 3.79 16.60
N ASN A 220 -35.18 4.08 16.32
CA ASN A 220 -36.30 3.16 16.52
C ASN A 220 -36.82 2.47 15.24
N ALA A 221 -36.12 2.56 14.11
CA ALA A 221 -36.51 1.78 12.93
C ALA A 221 -35.70 0.47 12.92
N PRO A 222 -36.28 -0.68 13.38
CA PRO A 222 -35.71 -1.96 13.01
C PRO A 222 -35.61 -2.00 11.48
N ARG A 223 -34.48 -2.50 10.99
CA ARG A 223 -34.20 -2.71 9.57
C ARG A 223 -35.16 -3.79 9.04
N GLN A 224 -36.43 -3.46 8.87
CA GLN A 224 -37.39 -4.28 8.17
C GLN A 224 -37.41 -3.82 6.72
N LEU A 225 -36.97 -4.73 5.86
CA LEU A 225 -36.98 -4.60 4.42
C LEU A 225 -38.42 -4.63 3.89
N ASP A 226 -39.19 -3.57 4.09
CA ASP A 226 -40.43 -3.42 3.32
C ASP A 226 -40.55 -2.01 2.75
N SER A 227 -40.70 -1.94 1.43
CA SER A 227 -40.59 -0.71 0.63
C SER A 227 -41.89 0.10 0.60
N TYR A 228 -42.65 0.07 1.69
CA TYR A 228 -43.90 0.81 1.83
C TYR A 228 -44.10 1.16 3.29
N GLN A 229 -43.51 2.26 3.74
CA GLN A 229 -43.88 2.83 5.03
C GLN A 229 -45.22 3.56 4.89
N ASP A 230 -46.20 3.18 5.70
CA ASP A 230 -47.57 3.73 5.68
C ASP A 230 -47.60 5.26 5.73
N GLU A 231 -46.62 5.91 6.37
CA GLU A 231 -46.51 7.37 6.42
C GLU A 231 -46.24 7.99 5.04
N GLU A 232 -45.31 7.44 4.26
CA GLU A 232 -45.00 7.95 2.91
C GLU A 232 -46.18 7.70 1.96
N LEU A 233 -46.85 6.56 2.10
CA LEU A 233 -48.10 6.27 1.38
C LEU A 233 -49.24 7.20 1.78
N GLN A 234 -49.31 7.61 3.05
CA GLN A 234 -50.31 8.57 3.51
C GLN A 234 -50.04 10.00 3.00
N CYS A 235 -48.78 10.41 2.93
CA CYS A 235 -48.38 11.67 2.31
C CYS A 235 -48.71 11.69 0.82
N LEU A 236 -48.32 10.64 0.09
CA LEU A 236 -48.68 10.48 -1.33
C LEU A 236 -50.21 10.47 -1.49
N ARG A 237 -50.94 9.71 -0.68
CA ARG A 237 -52.40 9.69 -0.74
C ARG A 237 -53.01 11.08 -0.56
N HIS A 238 -52.52 11.87 0.39
CA HIS A 238 -52.99 13.26 0.57
C HIS A 238 -52.71 14.11 -0.66
N GLU A 239 -51.50 14.07 -1.19
CA GLU A 239 -51.12 14.89 -2.36
C GLU A 239 -51.93 14.51 -3.61
N TRP A 240 -52.18 13.21 -3.80
CA TRP A 240 -53.05 12.71 -4.87
C TRP A 240 -54.51 13.12 -4.69
N LEU A 241 -55.03 13.08 -3.46
CA LEU A 241 -56.40 13.54 -3.17
C LEU A 241 -56.55 15.04 -3.44
N ASP A 242 -55.59 15.86 -3.04
CA ASP A 242 -55.58 17.30 -3.30
C ASP A 242 -55.56 17.61 -4.81
N LEU A 243 -54.76 16.87 -5.58
CA LEU A 243 -54.70 17.04 -7.04
C LEU A 243 -56.00 16.63 -7.73
N ILE A 244 -56.63 15.54 -7.27
CA ILE A 244 -57.92 15.08 -7.77
C ILE A 244 -59.00 16.10 -7.45
N GLU A 245 -59.02 16.65 -6.24
CA GLU A 245 -60.00 17.66 -5.84
C GLU A 245 -59.85 18.95 -6.65
N LYS A 246 -58.61 19.43 -6.86
CA LYS A 246 -58.34 20.57 -7.76
C LYS A 246 -58.85 20.30 -9.19
N ARG A 247 -58.61 19.09 -9.71
CA ARG A 247 -59.06 18.71 -11.06
C ARG A 247 -60.59 18.64 -11.14
N LYS A 248 -61.24 18.13 -10.10
CA LYS A 248 -62.70 18.08 -9.99
C LYS A 248 -63.28 19.50 -10.03
N ILE A 249 -62.79 20.40 -9.18
CA ILE A 249 -63.26 21.80 -9.12
C ILE A 249 -63.08 22.49 -10.48
N TYR A 250 -61.94 22.28 -11.13
CA TYR A 250 -61.68 22.82 -12.47
C TYR A 250 -62.71 22.32 -13.49
N LEU A 251 -62.97 21.01 -13.54
CA LEU A 251 -63.92 20.44 -14.48
C LEU A 251 -65.37 20.87 -14.18
N GLU A 252 -65.75 20.98 -12.91
CA GLU A 252 -67.06 21.50 -12.51
C GLU A 252 -67.24 22.96 -12.98
N SER A 253 -66.19 23.78 -12.90
CA SER A 253 -66.22 25.15 -13.43
C SER A 253 -66.38 25.20 -14.95
N GLU A 254 -65.69 24.30 -15.67
CA GLU A 254 -65.75 24.22 -17.14
C GLU A 254 -67.13 23.74 -17.61
N VAL A 255 -67.70 22.72 -16.95
CA VAL A 255 -69.07 22.25 -17.22
C VAL A 255 -70.10 23.34 -16.96
N LYS A 256 -69.96 24.08 -15.85
CA LYS A 256 -70.88 25.18 -15.54
C LYS A 256 -70.83 26.27 -16.61
N MET A 257 -69.63 26.68 -17.03
CA MET A 257 -69.44 27.66 -18.11
C MET A 257 -70.09 27.21 -19.43
N LEU A 258 -69.95 25.93 -19.80
CA LEU A 258 -70.57 25.38 -21.00
C LEU A 258 -72.10 25.31 -20.89
N SER A 259 -72.63 24.99 -19.71
CA SER A 259 -74.07 24.97 -19.46
C SER A 259 -74.74 26.35 -19.48
N GLU A 260 -73.98 27.41 -19.16
CA GLU A 260 -74.45 28.81 -19.23
C GLU A 260 -74.37 29.37 -20.67
N GLN A 261 -73.65 28.71 -21.57
CA GLN A 261 -73.50 29.07 -22.99
C GLN A 261 -74.47 28.32 -23.92
N THR A 262 -75.27 27.41 -23.39
CA THR A 262 -76.30 26.65 -24.13
C THR A 262 -77.69 27.14 -23.74
#